data_AF-A0A0N4TWJ8-F1
#
_entry.id   AF-A0A0N4TWJ8-F1
#
_cell.length_a   1.000
_cell.length_b   1.000
_cell.length_c   1.000
_cell.angle_alpha   90.00
_cell.angle_beta   90.00
_cell.angle_gamma   90.00
#
_symmetry.space_group_name_H-M   'P 1'
#
loop_
_entity.id
_entity.type
_entity.pdbx_description
1 polymer ?
#
loop_
_entity_poly.entity_id
_entity_poly.type
_entity_poly.pdbx_seq_one_letter_code
_entity_poly.pdbx_strand_id
1 'polypeptide(L)'
;MGTGTSKINYNDFVPYKDLVNDLVYEINNFVHINKKRYKIDACLQSNDEIRLKFTENCFMPMKYDDILMSKCTKNQIVNGINEWQLILIIYPVIKKRRRFVRVTLTFSCEDTAKYADKFIATKITAAKAPHLITYVIRPRRHILVIVNPFSGQKRGLKLWETHVEPILKIANIDYDIVKTIHRKHAVEIAKNLILDNYDAVAAISGDGLILEVISGLLMRQDRERALKMPLAHIPGGTSNGLAASICFQCNEPFSPRGIFCTEMAIMLARPRYLPLRINHVQTEHDGSKAMFMSLTWGLIADIDIGSERFRWAGMARLHMEAFLRVAKLPHVARYKGRISYLPVLGNVLQCPAKLWNDLENYTKGHFEYRPVENFTDHEGSEAGGSISNSFSDIFRSDNLVQMPPLCEPVGSDWNMLEGYFVYVCLTSLSHLGSDVPYLPCARLDDDFLYLTYVDWSNVKSRFDFAKMMLGINDCSHLTYSFLQIVPVRACRVEPLGNSGGYIAIDGEPITSGSAFQVMPTRHCATVIGRNRRC
;
A
#
# COMPACT_ATOMS: atom_id res chain seq x y z
N MET A 1 -27.92 9.45 -20.71
CA MET A 1 -28.75 8.23 -20.77
C MET A 1 -27.81 7.05 -20.97
N GLY A 2 -27.96 6.01 -20.16
CA GLY A 2 -27.05 4.85 -20.13
C GLY A 2 -26.86 4.30 -18.71
N THR A 3 -27.94 3.96 -18.02
CA THR A 3 -27.89 3.19 -16.78
C THR A 3 -27.58 1.74 -17.14
N GLY A 4 -26.30 1.37 -17.11
CA GLY A 4 -25.89 -0.04 -17.11
C GLY A 4 -26.30 -0.68 -15.79
N THR A 5 -27.53 -1.17 -15.71
CA THR A 5 -27.96 -2.08 -14.66
C THR A 5 -27.25 -3.41 -14.90
N SER A 6 -26.18 -3.68 -14.14
CA SER A 6 -25.62 -5.02 -14.04
C SER A 6 -26.71 -5.95 -13.52
N LYS A 7 -27.33 -6.74 -14.39
CA LYS A 7 -28.18 -7.85 -13.98
C LYS A 7 -27.30 -8.83 -13.22
N ILE A 8 -27.44 -8.84 -11.90
CA ILE A 8 -26.80 -9.80 -11.01
C ILE A 8 -27.37 -11.18 -11.36
N ASN A 9 -26.50 -12.13 -11.72
CA ASN A 9 -26.90 -13.50 -11.97
C ASN A 9 -27.24 -14.18 -10.63
N TYR A 10 -28.52 -14.46 -10.39
CA TYR A 10 -28.99 -15.06 -9.14
C TYR A 10 -28.59 -16.53 -9.00
N ASN A 11 -28.17 -17.19 -10.08
CA ASN A 11 -27.77 -18.60 -10.05
C ASN A 11 -26.51 -18.86 -9.21
N ASP A 12 -25.70 -17.83 -8.96
CA ASP A 12 -24.46 -17.95 -8.17
C ASP A 12 -24.68 -17.81 -6.65
N PHE A 13 -25.91 -17.46 -6.22
CA PHE A 13 -26.24 -17.22 -4.82
C PHE A 13 -27.16 -18.30 -4.28
N VAL A 14 -26.79 -18.89 -3.15
CA VAL A 14 -27.62 -19.86 -2.43
C VAL A 14 -28.28 -19.14 -1.25
N PRO A 15 -29.60 -19.30 -1.03
CA PRO A 15 -30.23 -18.77 0.17
C PRO A 15 -29.57 -19.35 1.41
N TYR A 16 -29.25 -18.49 2.37
CA TYR A 16 -28.60 -18.87 3.63
C TYR A 16 -29.43 -19.92 4.40
N LYS A 17 -30.76 -19.90 4.25
CA LYS A 17 -31.69 -20.91 4.78
C LYS A 17 -31.49 -22.31 4.19
N ASP A 18 -30.92 -22.41 3.00
CA ASP A 18 -30.69 -23.67 2.28
C ASP A 18 -29.26 -24.19 2.49
N LEU A 19 -28.35 -23.35 3.01
CA LEU A 19 -26.94 -23.66 3.26
C LEU A 19 -26.66 -24.32 4.63
N VAL A 20 -27.66 -24.36 5.52
CA VAL A 20 -27.55 -24.91 6.88
C VAL A 20 -27.85 -26.43 6.93
N ASN A 21 -27.99 -27.09 5.78
CA ASN A 21 -28.33 -28.51 5.54
C ASN A 21 -29.77 -28.93 5.89
N ASP A 22 -30.44 -29.48 4.85
CA ASP A 22 -31.58 -30.42 4.71
C ASP A 22 -32.82 -30.34 5.62
N LEU A 23 -32.84 -29.48 6.62
CA LEU A 23 -34.03 -29.06 7.35
C LEU A 23 -34.00 -27.53 7.37
N VAL A 24 -34.89 -26.89 6.62
CA VAL A 24 -34.96 -25.44 6.47
C VAL A 24 -35.18 -24.80 7.84
N TYR A 25 -34.12 -24.28 8.45
CA TYR A 25 -34.24 -23.44 9.65
C TYR A 25 -34.19 -21.98 9.22
N GLU A 26 -35.34 -21.30 9.33
CA GLU A 26 -35.46 -19.90 8.93
C GLU A 26 -34.65 -19.00 9.86
N ILE A 27 -33.75 -18.19 9.29
CA ILE A 27 -33.42 -16.90 9.91
C ILE A 27 -34.76 -16.21 10.10
N ASN A 28 -35.08 -15.79 11.32
CA ASN A 28 -36.31 -15.04 11.56
C ASN A 28 -36.36 -13.88 10.57
N ASN A 29 -37.54 -13.58 10.00
CA ASN A 29 -37.72 -12.58 8.93
C ASN A 29 -37.32 -11.14 9.31
N PHE A 30 -36.59 -10.93 10.40
CA PHE A 30 -36.12 -9.64 10.87
C PHE A 30 -34.61 -9.65 11.17
N VAL A 31 -33.96 -8.54 10.80
CA VAL A 31 -32.57 -8.24 11.15
C VAL A 31 -32.51 -6.93 11.94
N HIS A 32 -31.60 -6.84 12.91
CA HIS A 32 -31.31 -5.57 13.56
C HIS A 32 -30.01 -4.97 13.00
N ILE A 33 -30.10 -3.75 12.47
CA ILE A 33 -28.96 -2.99 11.97
C ILE A 33 -28.83 -1.73 12.81
N ASN A 34 -27.71 -1.59 13.53
CA ASN A 34 -27.44 -0.45 14.41
C ASN A 34 -28.63 -0.12 15.35
N LYS A 35 -29.24 -1.16 15.94
CA LYS A 35 -30.42 -1.13 16.83
C LYS A 35 -31.78 -0.92 16.16
N LYS A 36 -31.85 -0.70 14.84
CA LYS A 36 -33.11 -0.61 14.11
C LYS A 36 -33.49 -1.96 13.54
N ARG A 37 -34.76 -2.35 13.69
CA ARG A 37 -35.31 -3.62 13.20
C ARG A 37 -35.83 -3.44 11.77
N TYR A 38 -35.48 -4.37 10.89
CA TYR A 38 -35.89 -4.39 9.49
C TYR A 38 -36.43 -5.78 9.14
N LYS A 39 -37.48 -5.86 8.33
CA LYS A 39 -37.94 -7.13 7.75
C LYS A 39 -37.05 -7.48 6.55
N ILE A 40 -36.63 -8.74 6.43
CA ILE A 40 -35.89 -9.26 5.29
C ILE A 40 -36.70 -10.36 4.58
N ASP A 41 -36.58 -10.43 3.26
CA ASP A 41 -37.17 -11.47 2.42
C ASP A 41 -36.29 -12.71 2.37
N ALA A 42 -34.96 -12.50 2.39
CA ALA A 42 -33.98 -13.57 2.37
C ALA A 42 -32.61 -13.07 2.86
N CYS A 43 -31.80 -13.99 3.36
CA CYS A 43 -30.35 -13.84 3.46
C CYS A 43 -29.74 -14.73 2.39
N LEU A 44 -28.89 -14.21 1.53
CA LEU A 44 -28.23 -14.95 0.45
C LEU A 44 -26.73 -14.99 0.69
N GLN A 45 -26.06 -16.01 0.15
CA GLN A 45 -24.63 -16.18 0.32
C GLN A 45 -23.94 -16.56 -1.00
N SER A 46 -22.71 -16.07 -1.16
CA SER A 46 -21.74 -16.54 -2.16
C SER A 46 -20.38 -16.85 -1.50
N ASN A 47 -19.36 -17.10 -2.32
CA ASN A 47 -18.00 -17.37 -1.84
C ASN A 47 -17.36 -16.20 -1.08
N ASP A 48 -17.72 -14.96 -1.44
CA ASP A 48 -17.05 -13.75 -0.99
C ASP A 48 -17.92 -12.84 -0.09
N GLU A 49 -19.24 -13.05 -0.09
CA GLU A 49 -20.15 -12.19 0.68
C GLU A 49 -21.46 -12.85 1.11
N ILE A 50 -22.10 -12.18 2.08
CA ILE A 50 -23.49 -12.41 2.50
C ILE A 50 -24.32 -11.20 2.03
N ARG A 51 -25.56 -11.41 1.58
CA ARG A 51 -26.49 -10.33 1.19
C ARG A 51 -27.79 -10.43 1.96
N LEU A 52 -28.17 -9.35 2.64
CA LEU A 52 -29.51 -9.22 3.24
C LEU A 52 -30.46 -8.61 2.22
N LYS A 53 -31.47 -9.35 1.79
CA LYS A 53 -32.50 -8.91 0.83
C LYS A 53 -33.71 -8.36 1.58
N PHE A 54 -34.09 -7.11 1.29
CA PHE A 54 -35.26 -6.44 1.89
C PHE A 54 -36.46 -6.39 0.96
N THR A 55 -36.21 -6.28 -0.35
CA THR A 55 -37.20 -6.36 -1.43
C THR A 55 -36.51 -6.90 -2.69
N GLU A 56 -37.25 -7.12 -3.78
CA GLU A 56 -36.73 -7.67 -5.05
C GLU A 56 -35.48 -6.93 -5.57
N ASN A 57 -35.41 -5.61 -5.38
CA ASN A 57 -34.30 -4.76 -5.85
C ASN A 57 -33.50 -4.07 -4.73
N CYS A 58 -33.73 -4.42 -3.45
CA CYS A 58 -33.06 -3.79 -2.32
C CYS A 58 -32.28 -4.83 -1.51
N PHE A 59 -30.95 -4.70 -1.50
CA PHE A 59 -30.05 -5.58 -0.77
C PHE A 59 -28.95 -4.79 -0.04
N MET A 60 -28.49 -5.36 1.07
CA MET A 60 -27.28 -4.92 1.76
C MET A 60 -26.22 -6.00 1.62
N PRO A 61 -25.19 -5.80 0.78
CA PRO A 61 -24.08 -6.73 0.68
C PRO A 61 -23.12 -6.57 1.87
N MET A 62 -22.57 -7.69 2.30
CA MET A 62 -21.66 -7.83 3.43
C MET A 62 -20.52 -8.76 3.01
N LYS A 63 -19.45 -8.19 2.46
CA LYS A 63 -18.25 -8.96 2.10
C LYS A 63 -17.64 -9.57 3.36
N TYR A 64 -17.20 -10.83 3.32
CA TYR A 64 -16.53 -11.47 4.48
C TYR A 64 -15.29 -10.70 4.91
N ASP A 65 -14.63 -10.10 3.93
CA ASP A 65 -13.50 -9.21 4.12
C ASP A 65 -13.85 -7.99 5.00
N ASP A 66 -15.08 -7.50 4.95
CA ASP A 66 -15.51 -6.34 5.74
C ASP A 66 -15.93 -6.70 7.17
N ILE A 67 -16.09 -8.00 7.48
CA ILE A 67 -16.52 -8.52 8.77
C ILE A 67 -15.31 -8.73 9.68
N LEU A 68 -15.34 -8.08 10.86
CA LEU A 68 -14.26 -8.15 11.85
C LEU A 68 -14.56 -9.15 12.98
N MET A 69 -15.84 -9.35 13.30
CA MET A 69 -16.26 -10.20 14.40
C MET A 69 -17.56 -10.91 14.03
N SER A 70 -17.60 -12.20 14.37
CA SER A 70 -18.79 -13.02 14.42
C SER A 70 -18.92 -13.58 15.83
N LYS A 71 -20.10 -13.48 16.43
CA LYS A 71 -20.35 -13.99 17.78
C LYS A 71 -21.78 -14.49 17.93
N CYS A 72 -21.94 -15.78 18.20
CA CYS A 72 -23.20 -16.36 18.64
C CYS A 72 -23.44 -16.12 20.15
N THR A 73 -24.65 -15.70 20.52
CA THR A 73 -25.09 -15.53 21.91
C THR A 73 -26.54 -15.94 22.09
N LYS A 74 -26.88 -16.51 23.25
CA LYS A 74 -28.27 -16.76 23.64
C LYS A 74 -28.99 -15.43 23.94
N ASN A 75 -30.18 -15.23 23.40
CA ASN A 75 -31.04 -14.08 23.68
C ASN A 75 -32.07 -14.42 24.79
N GLN A 76 -32.92 -13.45 25.14
CA GLN A 76 -34.07 -13.64 26.02
C GLN A 76 -35.07 -14.66 25.47
N ILE A 77 -35.81 -15.29 26.38
CA ILE A 77 -36.93 -16.18 26.06
C ILE A 77 -38.08 -15.31 25.54
N VAL A 78 -38.46 -15.48 24.28
CA VAL A 78 -39.64 -14.83 23.70
C VAL A 78 -40.68 -15.92 23.48
N ASN A 79 -41.85 -15.79 24.11
CA ASN A 79 -42.96 -16.74 24.02
C ASN A 79 -42.59 -18.21 24.36
N GLY A 80 -41.68 -18.42 25.32
CA GLY A 80 -41.28 -19.76 25.77
C GLY A 80 -40.24 -20.47 24.90
N ILE A 81 -39.79 -19.87 23.80
CA ILE A 81 -38.74 -20.41 22.92
C ILE A 81 -37.44 -19.62 23.15
N ASN A 82 -36.32 -20.34 23.28
CA ASN A 82 -35.00 -19.72 23.34
C ASN A 82 -34.65 -19.13 21.96
N GLU A 83 -34.53 -17.80 21.86
CA GLU A 83 -34.02 -17.17 20.65
C GLU A 83 -32.50 -17.04 20.72
N TRP A 84 -31.81 -17.26 19.61
CA TRP A 84 -30.36 -17.12 19.49
C TRP A 84 -30.02 -15.96 18.57
N GLN A 85 -28.93 -15.25 18.88
CA GLN A 85 -28.46 -14.10 18.12
C GLN A 85 -27.07 -14.35 17.58
N LEU A 86 -26.88 -14.08 16.28
CA LEU A 86 -25.57 -13.95 15.67
C LEU A 86 -25.26 -12.47 15.47
N ILE A 87 -24.27 -11.97 16.18
CA ILE A 87 -23.83 -10.58 16.12
C ILE A 87 -22.63 -10.49 15.19
N LEU A 88 -22.76 -9.71 14.13
CA LEU A 88 -21.69 -9.37 13.21
C LEU A 88 -21.30 -7.90 13.40
N ILE A 89 -20.01 -7.64 13.55
CA ILE A 89 -19.45 -6.29 13.43
C ILE A 89 -18.75 -6.18 12.09
N ILE A 90 -19.23 -5.26 11.26
CA ILE A 90 -18.80 -5.09 9.87
C ILE A 90 -18.51 -3.62 9.57
N TYR A 91 -17.53 -3.38 8.71
CA TYR A 91 -17.18 -2.06 8.18
C TYR A 91 -17.40 -1.98 6.66
N PRO A 92 -18.65 -2.04 6.16
CA PRO A 92 -18.90 -1.96 4.72
C PRO A 92 -18.53 -0.58 4.16
N VAL A 93 -18.28 -0.53 2.85
CA VAL A 93 -18.14 0.72 2.11
C VAL A 93 -19.52 1.23 1.71
N ILE A 94 -19.96 2.32 2.33
CA ILE A 94 -21.24 2.99 2.03
C ILE A 94 -20.94 4.41 1.56
N LYS A 95 -21.40 4.75 0.34
CA LYS A 95 -21.11 6.06 -0.30
C LYS A 95 -19.61 6.40 -0.28
N LYS A 96 -18.77 5.45 -0.72
CA LYS A 96 -17.30 5.54 -0.77
C LYS A 96 -16.61 5.73 0.60
N ARG A 97 -17.26 5.35 1.71
CA ARG A 97 -16.70 5.50 3.06
C ARG A 97 -16.95 4.25 3.89
N ARG A 98 -15.95 3.87 4.69
CA ARG A 98 -16.12 2.85 5.74
C ARG A 98 -17.08 3.33 6.82
N ARG A 99 -18.03 2.47 7.18
CA ARG A 99 -19.00 2.75 8.23
C ARG A 99 -19.09 1.58 9.17
N PHE A 100 -19.03 1.84 10.47
CA PHE A 100 -19.36 0.84 11.47
C PHE A 100 -20.82 0.43 11.32
N VAL A 101 -21.07 -0.87 11.18
CA VAL A 101 -22.40 -1.44 11.21
C VAL A 101 -22.40 -2.67 12.11
N ARG A 102 -23.33 -2.71 13.06
CA ARG A 102 -23.64 -3.91 13.84
C ARG A 102 -24.89 -4.55 13.27
N VAL A 103 -24.74 -5.78 12.78
CA VAL A 103 -25.84 -6.61 12.27
C VAL A 103 -26.12 -7.71 13.30
N THR A 104 -27.39 -7.90 13.64
CA THR A 104 -27.81 -8.99 14.53
C THR A 104 -28.89 -9.80 13.83
N LEU A 105 -28.56 -11.05 13.51
CA LEU A 105 -29.46 -12.05 12.96
C LEU A 105 -30.03 -12.87 14.10
N THR A 106 -31.33 -13.19 14.05
CA THR A 106 -31.98 -14.04 15.05
C THR A 106 -32.38 -15.40 14.49
N PHE A 107 -32.26 -16.41 15.33
CA PHE A 107 -32.51 -17.81 15.01
C PHE A 107 -33.36 -18.44 16.10
N SER A 108 -34.26 -19.33 15.71
CA SER A 108 -35.05 -20.17 16.62
C SER A 108 -34.29 -21.41 17.11
N CYS A 109 -33.22 -21.81 16.41
CA CYS A 109 -32.42 -23.00 16.69
C CYS A 109 -30.98 -22.64 17.07
N GLU A 110 -30.48 -23.22 18.17
CA GLU A 110 -29.10 -23.04 18.65
C GLU A 110 -28.07 -23.56 17.65
N ASP A 111 -28.27 -24.79 17.16
CA ASP A 111 -27.32 -25.47 16.29
C ASP A 111 -27.13 -24.71 14.98
N THR A 112 -28.22 -24.18 14.42
CA THR A 112 -28.19 -23.31 13.24
C THR A 112 -27.39 -22.04 13.52
N ALA A 113 -27.64 -21.36 14.64
CA ALA A 113 -26.91 -20.14 14.99
C ALA A 113 -25.41 -20.39 15.21
N LYS A 114 -25.05 -21.51 15.83
CA LYS A 114 -23.66 -21.93 16.03
C LYS A 114 -22.97 -22.34 14.73
N TYR A 115 -23.68 -23.06 13.85
CA TYR A 115 -23.16 -23.44 12.53
C TYR A 115 -22.89 -22.20 11.68
N ALA A 116 -23.84 -21.26 11.66
CA ALA A 116 -23.73 -19.96 11.02
C ALA A 116 -22.49 -19.18 11.51
N ASP A 117 -22.32 -19.09 12.83
CA ASP A 117 -21.17 -18.44 13.45
C ASP A 117 -19.85 -19.11 13.07
N LYS A 118 -19.78 -20.45 13.13
CA LYS A 118 -18.58 -21.22 12.75
C LYS A 118 -18.23 -21.04 11.27
N PHE A 119 -19.23 -21.04 10.41
CA PHE A 119 -19.05 -20.83 8.98
C PHE A 119 -18.47 -19.43 8.69
N ILE A 120 -19.09 -18.39 9.26
CA ILE A 120 -18.59 -17.02 9.11
C ILE A 120 -17.20 -16.91 9.72
N ALA A 121 -16.98 -17.42 10.94
CA ALA A 121 -15.67 -17.45 11.61
C ALA A 121 -14.57 -18.04 10.72
N THR A 122 -14.87 -19.10 9.98
CA THR A 122 -13.94 -19.74 9.03
C THR A 122 -13.64 -18.83 7.83
N LYS A 123 -14.67 -18.19 7.26
CA LYS A 123 -14.47 -17.19 6.18
C LYS A 123 -13.75 -15.93 6.67
N ILE A 124 -13.90 -15.60 7.95
CA ILE A 124 -13.33 -14.41 8.55
C ILE A 124 -12.01 -14.62 9.29
N THR A 125 -11.44 -15.82 9.30
CA THR A 125 -10.12 -16.00 9.91
C THR A 125 -9.02 -15.46 8.98
N ALA A 126 -8.02 -14.81 9.56
CA ALA A 126 -6.90 -14.24 8.83
C ALA A 126 -5.97 -15.36 8.34
N ALA A 127 -5.39 -15.19 7.14
CA ALA A 127 -4.34 -16.08 6.68
C ALA A 127 -3.13 -15.98 7.62
N LYS A 128 -2.44 -17.11 7.84
CA LYS A 128 -1.20 -17.14 8.62
C LYS A 128 -0.15 -16.23 7.99
N ALA A 129 0.59 -15.49 8.81
CA ALA A 129 1.65 -14.61 8.32
C ALA A 129 2.77 -15.41 7.63
N PRO A 130 3.29 -14.99 6.45
CA PRO A 130 4.17 -15.83 5.65
C PRO A 130 5.54 -16.11 6.27
N HIS A 131 6.00 -15.30 7.23
CA HIS A 131 7.27 -15.54 7.94
C HIS A 131 7.17 -16.57 9.07
N LEU A 132 5.95 -16.91 9.51
CA LEU A 132 5.73 -17.79 10.65
C LEU A 132 5.86 -19.26 10.24
N ILE A 133 6.78 -19.96 10.88
CA ILE A 133 7.03 -21.39 10.70
C ILE A 133 5.86 -22.24 11.23
N THR A 134 5.69 -23.45 10.70
CA THR A 134 4.48 -24.28 10.82
C THR A 134 4.03 -24.51 12.27
N TYR A 135 4.96 -24.67 13.20
CA TYR A 135 4.69 -25.04 14.61
C TYR A 135 4.41 -23.86 15.54
N VAL A 136 4.51 -22.61 15.07
CA VAL A 136 4.12 -21.45 15.88
C VAL A 136 2.60 -21.37 15.93
N ILE A 137 2.04 -21.80 17.06
CA ILE A 137 0.60 -21.73 17.35
C ILE A 137 0.37 -20.62 18.37
N ARG A 138 -0.41 -19.61 17.99
CA ARG A 138 -0.92 -18.60 18.92
C ARG A 138 -2.44 -18.61 18.96
N PRO A 139 -3.05 -18.43 20.15
CA PRO A 139 -4.51 -18.33 20.27
C PRO A 139 -5.05 -17.04 19.64
N ARG A 140 -4.24 -15.98 19.61
CA ARG A 140 -4.57 -14.68 19.03
C ARG A 140 -3.39 -14.14 18.25
N ARG A 141 -3.68 -13.38 17.19
CA ARG A 141 -2.64 -12.64 16.46
C ARG A 141 -2.08 -11.54 17.35
N HIS A 142 -0.78 -11.32 17.22
CA HIS A 142 -0.05 -10.33 18.00
C HIS A 142 0.70 -9.36 17.09
N ILE A 143 0.51 -8.05 17.28
CA ILE A 143 1.07 -7.02 16.39
C ILE A 143 2.07 -6.14 17.14
N LEU A 144 3.26 -5.95 16.58
CA LEU A 144 4.18 -4.91 17.05
C LEU A 144 3.82 -3.58 16.39
N VAL A 145 3.59 -2.56 17.19
CA VAL A 145 3.20 -1.23 16.72
C VAL A 145 4.34 -0.25 16.97
N ILE A 146 5.00 0.20 15.90
CA ILE A 146 6.08 1.18 15.97
C ILE A 146 5.51 2.56 15.65
N VAL A 147 5.65 3.50 16.59
CA VAL A 147 5.08 4.85 16.47
C VAL A 147 6.19 5.89 16.48
N ASN A 148 6.21 6.78 15.49
CA ASN A 148 7.00 8.01 15.59
C ASN A 148 6.15 9.12 16.24
N PRO A 149 6.42 9.52 17.50
CA PRO A 149 5.60 10.51 18.20
C PRO A 149 5.67 11.91 17.57
N PHE A 150 6.66 12.17 16.72
CA PHE A 150 6.87 13.45 16.05
C PHE A 150 6.29 13.50 14.62
N SER A 151 5.73 12.39 14.11
CA SER A 151 5.14 12.35 12.76
C SER A 151 3.85 13.20 12.67
N GLY A 152 3.55 13.70 11.46
CA GLY A 152 2.25 14.25 11.07
C GLY A 152 1.56 15.14 12.12
N GLN A 153 2.10 16.32 12.39
CA GLN A 153 1.59 17.28 13.39
C GLN A 153 1.39 16.65 14.80
N LYS A 154 2.16 15.61 15.14
CA LYS A 154 2.12 14.88 16.42
C LYS A 154 0.78 14.21 16.72
N ARG A 155 0.06 13.77 15.69
CA ARG A 155 -1.27 13.15 15.82
C ARG A 155 -1.29 11.63 15.72
N GLY A 156 -0.15 10.99 15.44
CA GLY A 156 -0.06 9.55 15.19
C GLY A 156 -0.71 8.69 16.28
N LEU A 157 -0.38 8.93 17.55
CA LEU A 157 -0.96 8.15 18.67
C LEU A 157 -2.46 8.38 18.82
N LYS A 158 -2.94 9.62 18.65
CA LYS A 158 -4.38 9.92 18.67
C LYS A 158 -5.12 9.20 17.55
N LEU A 159 -4.54 9.14 16.34
CA LEU A 159 -5.11 8.42 15.21
C LEU A 159 -5.20 6.92 15.50
N TRP A 160 -4.17 6.34 16.12
CA TRP A 160 -4.18 4.96 16.59
C TRP A 160 -5.33 4.69 17.55
N GLU A 161 -5.42 5.43 18.66
CA GLU A 161 -6.43 5.27 19.71
C GLU A 161 -7.85 5.46 19.17
N THR A 162 -8.02 6.39 18.21
CA THR A 162 -9.34 6.73 17.66
C THR A 162 -9.81 5.75 16.59
N HIS A 163 -8.91 5.30 15.70
CA HIS A 163 -9.29 4.60 14.48
C HIS A 163 -8.81 3.16 14.37
N VAL A 164 -7.68 2.81 15.00
CA VAL A 164 -7.02 1.51 14.77
C VAL A 164 -7.20 0.58 15.97
N GLU A 165 -6.90 1.05 17.18
CA GLU A 165 -7.03 0.27 18.41
C GLU A 165 -8.44 -0.32 18.61
N PRO A 166 -9.55 0.42 18.40
CA PRO A 166 -10.88 -0.15 18.56
C PRO A 166 -11.15 -1.32 17.61
N ILE A 167 -10.59 -1.26 16.39
CA ILE A 167 -10.75 -2.30 15.37
C ILE A 167 -9.99 -3.56 15.76
N LEU A 168 -8.75 -3.41 16.25
CA LEU A 168 -7.96 -4.55 16.73
C LEU A 168 -8.62 -5.22 17.96
N LYS A 169 -9.16 -4.43 18.89
CA LYS A 169 -9.93 -4.94 20.04
C LYS A 169 -11.17 -5.72 19.61
N ILE A 170 -11.93 -5.22 18.63
CA ILE A 170 -13.09 -5.92 18.05
C ILE A 170 -12.66 -7.23 17.37
N ALA A 171 -11.55 -7.20 16.63
CA ALA A 171 -10.99 -8.37 15.95
C ALA A 171 -10.25 -9.33 16.89
N ASN A 172 -10.20 -9.04 18.20
CA ASN A 172 -9.54 -9.83 19.22
C ASN A 172 -8.04 -10.06 18.92
N ILE A 173 -7.36 -8.98 18.52
CA ILE A 173 -5.94 -8.93 18.18
C ILE A 173 -5.18 -8.21 19.29
N ASP A 174 -4.15 -8.86 19.82
CA ASP A 174 -3.28 -8.30 20.85
C ASP A 174 -2.17 -7.45 20.18
N TYR A 175 -1.59 -6.50 20.91
CA TYR A 175 -0.51 -5.66 20.38
C TYR A 175 0.41 -5.08 21.45
N ASP A 176 1.66 -4.84 21.06
CA ASP A 176 2.65 -4.06 21.81
C ASP A 176 2.93 -2.74 21.11
N ILE A 177 3.08 -1.64 21.86
CA ILE A 177 3.42 -0.32 21.29
C ILE A 177 4.84 0.08 21.69
N VAL A 178 5.68 0.37 20.70
CA VAL A 178 7.03 0.93 20.86
C VAL A 178 7.11 2.30 20.21
N LYS A 179 7.55 3.30 20.96
CA LYS A 179 7.76 4.66 20.46
C LYS A 179 9.21 4.83 20.00
N THR A 180 9.42 5.42 18.83
CA THR A 180 10.78 5.77 18.39
C THR A 180 11.31 6.97 19.17
N ILE A 181 12.60 6.93 19.51
CA ILE A 181 13.25 7.95 20.34
C ILE A 181 14.31 8.77 19.59
N HIS A 182 14.82 8.27 18.46
CA HIS A 182 15.72 9.00 17.56
C HIS A 182 15.57 8.52 16.11
N ARG A 183 16.19 9.24 15.17
CA ARG A 183 16.26 8.84 13.75
C ARG A 183 16.93 7.47 13.64
N LYS A 184 16.43 6.59 12.75
CA LYS A 184 16.90 5.21 12.56
C LYS A 184 16.64 4.25 13.74
N HIS A 185 15.94 4.66 14.81
CA HIS A 185 15.60 3.73 15.89
C HIS A 185 14.71 2.58 15.40
N ALA A 186 13.87 2.78 14.38
CA ALA A 186 13.06 1.68 13.84
C ALA A 186 13.90 0.65 13.06
N VAL A 187 15.04 1.06 12.50
CA VAL A 187 16.03 0.13 11.92
C VAL A 187 16.54 -0.82 13.00
N GLU A 188 16.90 -0.30 14.17
CA GLU A 188 17.40 -1.08 15.31
C GLU A 188 16.33 -2.04 15.86
N ILE A 189 15.10 -1.54 16.02
CA ILE A 189 13.96 -2.37 16.45
C ILE A 189 13.74 -3.52 15.47
N ALA A 190 13.65 -3.24 14.17
CA ALA A 190 13.38 -4.25 13.15
C ALA A 190 14.54 -5.24 12.99
N LYS A 191 15.80 -4.77 13.07
CA LYS A 191 16.99 -5.62 13.00
C LYS A 191 17.02 -6.62 14.16
N ASN A 192 16.64 -6.22 15.37
CA ASN A 192 16.67 -7.06 16.57
C ASN A 192 15.34 -7.75 16.88
N LEU A 193 14.34 -7.66 15.99
CA LEU A 193 13.01 -8.22 16.21
C LEU A 193 13.06 -9.75 16.32
N ILE A 194 12.41 -10.30 17.34
CA ILE A 194 12.11 -11.73 17.39
C ILE A 194 10.88 -11.96 16.52
N LEU A 195 11.09 -12.44 15.29
CA LEU A 195 10.02 -12.58 14.28
C LEU A 195 8.86 -13.46 14.78
N ASP A 196 9.18 -14.49 15.56
CA ASP A 196 8.23 -15.41 16.17
C ASP A 196 7.47 -14.85 17.37
N ASN A 197 7.58 -13.55 17.67
CA ASN A 197 6.72 -12.90 18.67
C ASN A 197 5.50 -12.21 18.06
N TYR A 198 5.50 -11.97 16.75
CA TYR A 198 4.51 -11.13 16.09
C TYR A 198 4.04 -11.71 14.75
N ASP A 199 2.78 -11.47 14.44
CA ASP A 199 2.15 -11.81 13.16
C ASP A 199 2.29 -10.69 12.12
N ALA A 200 2.54 -9.45 12.57
CA ALA A 200 2.81 -8.30 11.71
C ALA A 200 3.50 -7.17 12.49
N VAL A 201 4.09 -6.24 11.75
CA VAL A 201 4.57 -4.96 12.27
C VAL A 201 3.73 -3.83 11.68
N ALA A 202 3.10 -3.02 12.52
CA ALA A 202 2.38 -1.82 12.12
C ALA A 202 3.23 -0.58 12.38
N ALA A 203 3.49 0.23 11.36
CA ALA A 203 4.21 1.49 11.49
C ALA A 203 3.26 2.69 11.41
N ILE A 204 3.25 3.54 12.43
CA ILE A 204 2.41 4.74 12.51
C ILE A 204 3.27 5.97 12.28
N SER A 205 3.35 6.40 11.02
CA SER A 205 4.10 7.57 10.56
C SER A 205 3.77 7.80 9.08
N GLY A 206 4.70 8.36 8.30
CA GLY A 206 4.71 8.28 6.84
C GLY A 206 5.71 7.24 6.32
N ASP A 207 5.98 7.32 5.02
CA ASP A 207 6.76 6.34 4.24
C ASP A 207 8.16 6.05 4.83
N GLY A 208 8.86 7.08 5.34
CA GLY A 208 10.21 6.92 5.90
C GLY A 208 10.31 5.95 7.08
N LEU A 209 9.27 5.81 7.92
CA LEU A 209 9.30 4.84 9.02
C LEU A 209 9.20 3.40 8.51
N ILE A 210 8.41 3.17 7.44
CA ILE A 210 8.36 1.88 6.76
C ILE A 210 9.74 1.56 6.15
N LEU A 211 10.38 2.55 5.53
CA LEU A 211 11.73 2.36 4.97
C LEU A 211 12.75 1.98 6.05
N GLU A 212 12.70 2.60 7.23
CA GLU A 212 13.55 2.22 8.37
C GLU A 212 13.29 0.77 8.81
N VAL A 213 12.04 0.34 8.89
CA VAL A 213 11.69 -1.05 9.24
C VAL A 213 12.22 -2.02 8.17
N ILE A 214 11.96 -1.78 6.89
CA ILE A 214 12.46 -2.61 5.78
C ILE A 214 13.99 -2.68 5.81
N SER A 215 14.65 -1.55 6.04
CA SER A 215 16.11 -1.45 6.16
C SER A 215 16.63 -2.35 7.29
N GLY A 216 15.98 -2.32 8.46
CA GLY A 216 16.35 -3.19 9.58
C GLY A 216 16.19 -4.67 9.26
N LEU A 217 15.10 -5.05 8.57
CA LEU A 217 14.87 -6.43 8.13
C LEU A 217 15.90 -6.91 7.10
N LEU A 218 16.28 -6.05 6.13
CA LEU A 218 17.33 -6.35 5.15
C LEU A 218 18.70 -6.60 5.81
N MET A 219 19.00 -5.91 6.90
CA MET A 219 20.28 -6.04 7.63
C MET A 219 20.38 -7.31 8.49
N ARG A 220 19.37 -8.17 8.49
CA ARG A 220 19.38 -9.43 9.23
C ARG A 220 20.07 -10.55 8.47
N GLN A 221 20.48 -11.58 9.21
CA GLN A 221 21.00 -12.82 8.63
C GLN A 221 19.86 -13.64 8.00
N ASP A 222 18.72 -13.76 8.69
CA ASP A 222 17.50 -14.44 8.24
C ASP A 222 16.60 -13.53 7.37
N ARG A 223 17.20 -12.64 6.54
CA ARG A 223 16.45 -11.59 5.81
C ARG A 223 15.37 -12.13 4.88
N GLU A 224 15.58 -13.30 4.27
CA GLU A 224 14.58 -13.92 3.38
C GLU A 224 13.28 -14.25 4.14
N ARG A 225 13.41 -14.71 5.39
CA ARG A 225 12.30 -14.86 6.32
C ARG A 225 11.81 -13.52 6.85
N ALA A 226 12.71 -12.62 7.20
CA ALA A 226 12.38 -11.34 7.80
C ALA A 226 11.56 -10.44 6.86
N LEU A 227 11.88 -10.40 5.56
CA LEU A 227 11.12 -9.66 4.55
C LEU A 227 9.72 -10.22 4.30
N LYS A 228 9.44 -11.46 4.73
CA LYS A 228 8.10 -12.06 4.74
C LYS A 228 7.24 -11.58 5.92
N MET A 229 7.81 -10.87 6.90
CA MET A 229 7.06 -10.22 7.99
C MET A 229 6.08 -9.21 7.41
N PRO A 230 4.75 -9.37 7.61
CA PRO A 230 3.77 -8.43 7.09
C PRO A 230 3.91 -7.05 7.71
N LEU A 231 4.02 -6.02 6.87
CA LEU A 231 4.10 -4.62 7.26
C LEU A 231 2.77 -3.90 6.99
N ALA A 232 2.20 -3.27 8.02
CA ALA A 232 1.05 -2.37 7.88
C ALA A 232 1.50 -0.91 7.99
N HIS A 233 1.22 -0.12 6.96
CA HIS A 233 1.43 1.32 6.99
C HIS A 233 0.17 2.02 7.51
N ILE A 234 0.19 2.45 8.77
CA ILE A 234 -0.89 3.25 9.36
C ILE A 234 -0.57 4.74 9.13
N PRO A 235 -1.36 5.47 8.34
CA PRO A 235 -1.01 6.80 7.85
C PRO A 235 -1.09 7.85 8.97
N GLY A 236 0.03 8.06 9.64
CA GLY A 236 0.26 9.08 10.66
C GLY A 236 1.20 10.19 10.20
N GLY A 237 1.62 10.16 8.93
CA GLY A 237 2.54 11.10 8.29
C GLY A 237 1.85 12.20 7.51
N THR A 238 2.66 13.11 6.97
CA THR A 238 2.20 14.22 6.11
C THR A 238 1.83 13.68 4.73
N SER A 239 2.78 13.02 4.06
CA SER A 239 2.59 12.23 2.83
C SER A 239 2.64 10.74 3.19
N ASN A 240 1.72 9.93 2.63
CA ASN A 240 1.62 8.49 2.88
C ASN A 240 1.43 7.75 1.55
N GLY A 241 2.44 7.81 0.68
CA GLY A 241 2.39 7.33 -0.71
C GLY A 241 2.20 5.82 -0.81
N LEU A 242 2.87 5.04 0.04
CA LEU A 242 2.71 3.58 0.07
C LEU A 242 1.30 3.15 0.47
N ALA A 243 0.76 3.74 1.55
CA ALA A 243 -0.58 3.41 2.00
C ALA A 243 -1.64 3.76 0.94
N ALA A 244 -1.44 4.86 0.20
CA ALA A 244 -2.36 5.28 -0.85
C ALA A 244 -2.28 4.35 -2.06
N SER A 245 -1.06 3.92 -2.41
CA SER A 245 -0.82 2.94 -3.47
C SER A 245 -1.49 1.59 -3.16
N ILE A 246 -1.38 1.10 -1.92
CA ILE A 246 -2.05 -0.13 -1.47
C ILE A 246 -3.58 0.02 -1.60
N CYS A 247 -4.16 1.08 -1.03
CA CYS A 247 -5.61 1.29 -1.12
C CYS A 247 -6.10 1.41 -2.56
N PHE A 248 -5.38 2.15 -3.41
CA PHE A 248 -5.73 2.33 -4.81
C PHE A 248 -5.80 0.99 -5.55
N GLN A 249 -4.77 0.16 -5.41
CA GLN A 249 -4.72 -1.14 -6.08
C GLN A 249 -5.74 -2.14 -5.53
N CYS A 250 -6.02 -2.09 -4.22
CA CYS A 250 -7.09 -2.85 -3.60
C CYS A 250 -8.50 -2.32 -3.94
N ASN A 251 -8.61 -1.18 -4.64
CA ASN A 251 -9.86 -0.46 -4.91
C ASN A 251 -10.64 -0.12 -3.61
N GLU A 252 -9.92 0.31 -2.59
CA GLU A 252 -10.46 0.68 -1.28
C GLU A 252 -10.43 2.20 -1.07
N PRO A 253 -11.38 2.78 -0.31
CA PRO A 253 -11.46 4.23 -0.12
C PRO A 253 -10.42 4.73 0.89
N PHE A 254 -9.64 5.76 0.53
CA PHE A 254 -8.57 6.30 1.39
C PHE A 254 -8.61 7.82 1.63
N SER A 255 -9.71 8.51 1.27
CA SER A 255 -9.89 9.94 1.52
C SER A 255 -11.14 10.21 2.37
N PRO A 256 -11.12 11.02 3.48
CA PRO A 256 -10.02 11.73 4.17
C PRO A 256 -9.27 10.92 5.26
N ARG A 257 -8.20 11.50 5.87
CA ARG A 257 -7.24 10.88 6.82
C ARG A 257 -7.80 9.88 7.86
N GLY A 258 -8.93 10.17 8.51
CA GLY A 258 -9.51 9.24 9.50
C GLY A 258 -10.09 7.97 8.86
N ILE A 259 -10.66 8.10 7.66
CA ILE A 259 -11.08 6.95 6.83
C ILE A 259 -9.85 6.16 6.40
N PHE A 260 -8.75 6.84 6.11
CA PHE A 260 -7.51 6.19 5.69
C PHE A 260 -6.92 5.28 6.78
N CYS A 261 -6.84 5.75 8.03
CA CYS A 261 -6.41 4.91 9.17
C CYS A 261 -7.36 3.73 9.41
N THR A 262 -8.68 3.99 9.31
CA THR A 262 -9.72 2.96 9.46
C THR A 262 -9.55 1.86 8.41
N GLU A 263 -9.28 2.23 7.16
CA GLU A 263 -9.04 1.28 6.08
C GLU A 263 -7.86 0.37 6.39
N MET A 264 -6.70 0.95 6.72
CA MET A 264 -5.49 0.19 7.05
C MET A 264 -5.67 -0.70 8.29
N ALA A 265 -6.45 -0.25 9.27
CA ALA A 265 -6.81 -1.06 10.44
C ALA A 265 -7.66 -2.29 10.07
N ILE A 266 -8.61 -2.14 9.15
CA ILE A 266 -9.43 -3.25 8.65
C ILE A 266 -8.54 -4.23 7.87
N MET A 267 -7.64 -3.74 7.01
CA MET A 267 -6.67 -4.61 6.31
C MET A 267 -5.75 -5.32 7.28
N LEU A 268 -5.26 -4.66 8.34
CA LEU A 268 -4.45 -5.27 9.38
C LEU A 268 -5.21 -6.38 10.13
N ALA A 269 -6.49 -6.15 10.44
CA ALA A 269 -7.35 -7.15 11.05
C ALA A 269 -7.61 -8.34 10.11
N ARG A 270 -7.80 -8.08 8.81
CA ARG A 270 -8.10 -9.06 7.76
C ARG A 270 -7.09 -8.99 6.60
N PRO A 271 -5.84 -9.44 6.83
CA PRO A 271 -4.75 -9.21 5.90
C PRO A 271 -4.81 -10.14 4.71
N ARG A 272 -4.48 -9.57 3.55
CA ARG A 272 -3.79 -10.27 2.47
C ARG A 272 -2.37 -9.75 2.38
N TYR A 273 -1.47 -10.59 1.91
CA TYR A 273 -0.05 -10.29 1.84
C TYR A 273 0.30 -9.96 0.41
N LEU A 274 0.76 -8.73 0.19
CA LEU A 274 1.17 -8.23 -1.12
C LEU A 274 2.70 -8.08 -1.14
N PRO A 275 3.37 -8.48 -2.23
CA PRO A 275 4.79 -8.18 -2.41
C PRO A 275 5.01 -6.69 -2.68
N LEU A 276 6.07 -6.13 -2.12
CA LEU A 276 6.57 -4.77 -2.37
C LEU A 276 8.03 -4.86 -2.81
N ARG A 277 8.30 -4.54 -4.08
CA ARG A 277 9.64 -4.54 -4.67
C ARG A 277 10.55 -3.57 -3.92
N ILE A 278 11.76 -4.04 -3.61
CA ILE A 278 12.83 -3.20 -3.10
C ILE A 278 13.82 -2.94 -4.24
N ASN A 279 14.19 -1.68 -4.41
CA ASN A 279 15.20 -1.24 -5.36
C ASN A 279 16.48 -0.86 -4.64
N HIS A 280 17.59 -1.07 -5.33
CA HIS A 280 18.91 -0.66 -4.88
C HIS A 280 19.25 0.67 -5.55
N VAL A 281 19.65 1.64 -4.74
CA VAL A 281 20.18 2.92 -5.19
C VAL A 281 21.65 2.97 -4.80
N GLN A 282 22.53 3.17 -5.78
CA GLN A 282 23.93 3.47 -5.56
C GLN A 282 24.14 4.95 -5.79
N THR A 283 24.80 5.61 -4.84
CA THR A 283 25.08 7.04 -4.87
C THR A 283 26.58 7.27 -4.79
N GLU A 284 27.04 8.37 -5.39
CA GLU A 284 28.45 8.73 -5.40
C GLU A 284 29.01 9.00 -4.00
N HIS A 285 28.25 9.68 -3.15
CA HIS A 285 28.73 10.17 -1.85
C HIS A 285 28.02 9.54 -0.64
N ASP A 286 26.81 9.00 -0.79
CA ASP A 286 25.98 8.50 0.32
C ASP A 286 25.90 6.96 0.41
N GLY A 287 26.69 6.26 -0.41
CA GLY A 287 26.75 4.80 -0.52
C GLY A 287 25.48 4.17 -1.10
N SER A 288 25.30 2.88 -0.82
CA SER A 288 24.13 2.10 -1.23
C SER A 288 22.93 2.34 -0.29
N LYS A 289 21.73 2.47 -0.85
CA LYS A 289 20.47 2.63 -0.13
C LYS A 289 19.37 1.76 -0.72
N ALA A 290 18.38 1.41 0.10
CA ALA A 290 17.13 0.80 -0.36
C ALA A 290 16.11 1.89 -0.74
N MET A 291 15.27 1.61 -1.72
CA MET A 291 14.16 2.46 -2.18
C MET A 291 12.96 1.59 -2.53
N PHE A 292 11.76 1.95 -2.07
CA PHE A 292 10.54 1.25 -2.50
C PHE A 292 9.55 2.16 -3.24
N MET A 293 9.70 3.49 -3.17
CA MET A 293 8.73 4.43 -3.74
C MET A 293 9.32 5.23 -4.89
N SER A 294 10.28 6.11 -4.63
CA SER A 294 10.80 7.00 -5.67
C SER A 294 12.18 7.58 -5.37
N LEU A 295 12.88 7.95 -6.45
CA LEU A 295 14.07 8.79 -6.43
C LEU A 295 13.79 10.02 -7.32
N THR A 296 13.96 11.21 -6.76
CA THR A 296 13.71 12.47 -7.47
C THR A 296 14.97 13.33 -7.52
N TRP A 297 15.23 13.96 -8.67
CA TRP A 297 16.27 14.97 -8.88
C TRP A 297 15.69 16.20 -9.57
N GLY A 298 16.13 17.38 -9.13
CA GLY A 298 15.71 18.65 -9.71
C GLY A 298 14.43 19.19 -9.08
N LEU A 299 13.50 19.75 -9.87
CA LEU A 299 12.39 20.56 -9.36
C LEU A 299 11.52 19.85 -8.31
N ILE A 300 11.22 18.56 -8.48
CA ILE A 300 10.39 17.81 -7.53
C ILE A 300 11.10 17.69 -6.17
N ALA A 301 12.38 17.32 -6.16
CA ALA A 301 13.18 17.25 -4.94
C ALA A 301 13.37 18.63 -4.31
N ASP A 302 13.57 19.67 -5.13
CA ASP A 302 13.65 21.07 -4.70
C ASP A 302 12.37 21.55 -4.01
N ILE A 303 11.20 21.07 -4.46
CA ILE A 303 9.91 21.35 -3.83
C ILE A 303 9.78 20.59 -2.51
N ASP A 304 10.07 19.30 -2.49
CA ASP A 304 9.89 18.49 -1.28
C ASP A 304 10.79 18.98 -0.16
N ILE A 305 12.10 19.10 -0.41
CA ILE A 305 13.09 19.57 0.58
C ILE A 305 12.89 21.06 0.87
N GLY A 306 12.66 21.89 -0.16
CA GLY A 306 12.49 23.33 0.01
C GLY A 306 11.25 23.70 0.82
N SER A 307 10.20 22.87 0.78
CA SER A 307 8.95 23.10 1.52
C SER A 307 9.03 22.75 3.01
N GLU A 308 10.12 22.16 3.50
CA GLU A 308 10.31 21.87 4.93
C GLU A 308 10.26 23.14 5.80
N ARG A 309 10.61 24.31 5.25
CA ARG A 309 10.40 25.61 5.93
C ARG A 309 8.93 25.92 6.24
N PHE A 310 8.00 25.25 5.56
CA PHE A 310 6.55 25.36 5.75
C PHE A 310 5.95 24.11 6.39
N ARG A 311 6.72 23.29 7.13
CA ARG A 311 6.25 22.05 7.77
C ARG A 311 4.99 22.23 8.63
N TRP A 312 4.79 23.43 9.18
CA TRP A 312 3.57 23.81 9.92
C TRP A 312 2.28 23.70 9.07
N ALA A 313 2.37 23.92 7.76
CA ALA A 313 1.24 23.89 6.83
C ALA A 313 0.79 22.48 6.42
N GLY A 314 1.45 21.42 6.91
CA GLY A 314 1.13 20.05 6.53
C GLY A 314 1.32 19.83 5.03
N MET A 315 0.34 19.25 4.34
CA MET A 315 0.44 18.98 2.89
C MET A 315 0.40 20.22 2.01
N ALA A 316 -0.20 21.32 2.49
CA ALA A 316 -0.21 22.58 1.75
C ALA A 316 1.21 23.12 1.50
N ARG A 317 2.22 22.69 2.28
CA ARG A 317 3.64 23.04 2.11
C ARG A 317 4.15 22.76 0.69
N LEU A 318 3.77 21.62 0.12
CA LEU A 318 4.25 21.19 -1.20
C LEU A 318 3.68 22.10 -2.28
N HIS A 319 2.38 22.44 -2.19
CA HIS A 319 1.74 23.37 -3.11
C HIS A 319 2.30 24.79 -3.00
N MET A 320 2.59 25.26 -1.78
CA MET A 320 3.20 26.58 -1.55
C MET A 320 4.59 26.68 -2.21
N GLU A 321 5.47 25.71 -1.95
CA GLU A 321 6.82 25.72 -2.55
C GLU A 321 6.76 25.51 -4.06
N ALA A 322 5.89 24.63 -4.56
CA ALA A 322 5.65 24.43 -5.99
C ALA A 322 5.26 25.74 -6.67
N PHE A 323 4.32 26.50 -6.10
CA PHE A 323 3.91 27.79 -6.63
C PHE A 323 5.09 28.79 -6.69
N LEU A 324 5.85 28.92 -5.59
CA LEU A 324 7.00 29.83 -5.52
C LEU A 324 8.07 29.50 -6.56
N ARG A 325 8.34 28.21 -6.80
CA ARG A 325 9.32 27.73 -7.79
C ARG A 325 8.82 27.92 -9.21
N VAL A 326 7.57 27.54 -9.50
CA VAL A 326 6.95 27.66 -10.82
C VAL A 326 6.84 29.13 -11.26
N ALA A 327 6.53 30.05 -10.35
CA ALA A 327 6.46 31.48 -10.63
C ALA A 327 7.81 32.07 -11.10
N LYS A 328 8.93 31.46 -10.69
CA LYS A 328 10.30 31.89 -11.03
C LYS A 328 10.90 31.15 -12.24
N LEU A 329 10.16 30.23 -12.85
CA LEU A 329 10.61 29.56 -14.09
C LEU A 329 10.75 30.57 -15.25
N PRO A 330 11.77 30.45 -16.11
CA PRO A 330 12.80 29.38 -16.17
C PRO A 330 14.10 29.72 -15.42
N HIS A 331 14.15 30.80 -14.62
CA HIS A 331 15.37 31.23 -13.92
C HIS A 331 15.80 30.26 -12.81
N VAL A 332 14.87 29.42 -12.34
CA VAL A 332 15.13 28.30 -11.44
C VAL A 332 14.82 26.98 -12.14
N ALA A 333 15.26 25.88 -11.56
CA ALA A 333 14.98 24.53 -12.04
C ALA A 333 15.48 24.22 -13.45
N ARG A 334 16.69 24.67 -13.77
CA ARG A 334 17.39 24.38 -15.02
C ARG A 334 18.63 23.55 -14.71
N TYR A 335 18.49 22.23 -14.80
CA TYR A 335 19.51 21.28 -14.35
C TYR A 335 20.17 20.63 -15.56
N LYS A 336 21.46 20.90 -15.80
CA LYS A 336 22.20 20.17 -16.83
C LYS A 336 22.56 18.80 -16.29
N GLY A 337 22.32 17.76 -17.06
CA GLY A 337 22.67 16.40 -16.66
C GLY A 337 22.70 15.44 -17.82
N ARG A 338 23.14 14.23 -17.52
CA ARG A 338 23.08 13.06 -18.39
C ARG A 338 22.22 12.00 -17.73
N ILE A 339 21.30 11.42 -18.50
CA ILE A 339 20.45 10.31 -18.11
C ILE A 339 20.82 9.15 -19.01
N SER A 340 21.28 8.06 -18.42
CA SER A 340 21.51 6.80 -19.12
C SER A 340 20.51 5.77 -18.61
N TYR A 341 19.81 5.04 -19.48
CA TYR A 341 18.86 4.02 -19.03
C TYR A 341 18.79 2.81 -19.97
N LEU A 342 18.44 1.67 -19.36
CA LEU A 342 18.13 0.42 -20.04
C LEU A 342 16.60 0.24 -20.09
N PRO A 343 15.95 0.38 -21.25
CA PRO A 343 14.49 0.26 -21.36
C PRO A 343 14.04 -1.19 -21.17
N VAL A 344 12.79 -1.38 -20.76
CA VAL A 344 12.13 -2.69 -20.83
C VAL A 344 11.89 -3.03 -22.31
N LEU A 345 12.47 -4.13 -22.80
CA LEU A 345 12.32 -4.60 -24.18
C LEU A 345 11.07 -5.46 -24.30
N GLY A 346 10.16 -5.11 -25.22
CA GLY A 346 8.99 -5.91 -25.58
C GLY A 346 7.75 -5.08 -25.94
N ASN A 347 6.82 -5.69 -26.69
CA ASN A 347 5.53 -5.09 -27.07
C ASN A 347 4.63 -4.73 -25.87
N VAL A 348 4.97 -5.19 -24.66
CA VAL A 348 4.11 -5.10 -23.47
C VAL A 348 4.03 -3.67 -22.92
N LEU A 349 5.03 -2.80 -23.17
CA LEU A 349 5.07 -1.45 -22.59
C LEU A 349 5.71 -0.36 -23.48
N GLN A 350 6.00 -0.64 -24.75
CA GLN A 350 6.43 0.41 -25.70
C GLN A 350 5.23 1.29 -26.10
N CYS A 351 4.79 2.18 -25.20
CA CYS A 351 3.92 3.28 -25.55
C CYS A 351 4.50 4.59 -25.00
N PRO A 352 5.41 5.25 -25.75
CA PRO A 352 5.75 6.63 -25.47
C PRO A 352 4.45 7.46 -25.55
N ALA A 353 4.14 8.21 -24.50
CA ALA A 353 3.08 9.22 -24.44
C ALA A 353 1.59 8.77 -24.51
N LYS A 354 1.23 7.49 -24.29
CA LYS A 354 -0.19 7.05 -24.35
C LYS A 354 -0.71 6.15 -23.21
N LEU A 355 -0.04 6.10 -22.07
CA LEU A 355 -0.53 5.35 -20.89
C LEU A 355 -1.93 5.76 -20.39
N TRP A 356 -2.39 6.98 -20.71
CA TRP A 356 -3.74 7.46 -20.38
C TRP A 356 -4.86 6.75 -21.16
N ASN A 357 -4.65 6.44 -22.45
CA ASN A 357 -5.70 5.90 -23.31
C ASN A 357 -5.96 4.40 -23.09
N ASP A 358 -5.05 3.71 -22.40
CA ASP A 358 -5.09 2.25 -22.19
C ASP A 358 -5.38 1.86 -20.73
N LEU A 359 -5.78 2.80 -19.87
CA LEU A 359 -6.08 2.48 -18.46
C LEU A 359 -7.17 1.39 -18.33
N GLU A 360 -8.12 1.33 -19.27
CA GLU A 360 -9.13 0.27 -19.39
C GLU A 360 -8.52 -1.09 -19.79
N ASN A 361 -7.47 -1.11 -20.62
CA ASN A 361 -6.75 -2.32 -21.04
C ASN A 361 -5.92 -2.93 -19.90
N TYR A 362 -5.49 -2.13 -18.92
CA TYR A 362 -4.89 -2.61 -17.67
C TYR A 362 -5.92 -3.11 -16.64
N THR A 363 -7.23 -3.19 -16.90
CA THR A 363 -8.18 -3.37 -15.77
C THR A 363 -8.38 -4.81 -15.31
N LYS A 364 -8.27 -5.82 -16.18
CA LYS A 364 -8.60 -7.20 -15.80
C LYS A 364 -7.35 -7.94 -15.34
N GLY A 365 -7.26 -8.21 -14.04
CA GLY A 365 -6.16 -8.97 -13.43
C GLY A 365 -4.85 -8.21 -13.19
N HIS A 366 -4.71 -6.97 -13.65
CA HIS A 366 -3.46 -6.21 -13.50
C HIS A 366 -3.04 -5.88 -12.05
N PHE A 367 -3.97 -5.91 -11.10
CA PHE A 367 -3.65 -5.77 -9.67
C PHE A 367 -3.86 -7.09 -8.91
N GLU A 368 -3.86 -8.21 -9.64
CA GLU A 368 -3.76 -9.53 -9.04
C GLU A 368 -2.28 -9.85 -8.82
N TYR A 369 -1.96 -10.11 -7.55
CA TYR A 369 -0.61 -10.42 -7.10
C TYR A 369 -0.45 -11.92 -6.92
N ARG A 370 0.75 -12.42 -7.23
CA ARG A 370 1.10 -13.79 -6.81
C ARG A 370 1.10 -13.81 -5.27
N PRO A 371 0.54 -14.86 -4.64
CA PRO A 371 0.58 -15.00 -3.20
C PRO A 371 2.03 -14.95 -2.71
N VAL A 372 2.29 -14.20 -1.62
CA VAL A 372 3.58 -14.26 -0.94
C VAL A 372 3.74 -15.66 -0.36
N GLU A 373 4.76 -16.38 -0.84
CA GLU A 373 5.04 -17.74 -0.40
C GLU A 373 5.39 -17.79 1.09
N ASN A 374 4.90 -18.81 1.77
CA ASN A 374 5.25 -19.05 3.17
C ASN A 374 6.73 -19.46 3.27
N PHE A 375 7.39 -19.01 4.33
CA PHE A 375 8.71 -19.49 4.68
C PHE A 375 8.63 -20.96 5.10
N THR A 376 9.50 -21.79 4.53
CA THR A 376 9.64 -23.21 4.90
C THR A 376 11.03 -23.42 5.47
N ASP A 377 11.14 -24.04 6.65
CA ASP A 377 12.41 -24.30 7.35
C ASP A 377 13.37 -25.25 6.59
N HIS A 378 12.98 -25.72 5.40
CA HIS A 378 13.70 -26.75 4.65
C HIS A 378 14.81 -26.22 3.73
N GLU A 379 15.02 -24.91 3.65
CA GLU A 379 16.24 -24.39 3.04
C GLU A 379 17.32 -24.23 4.11
N GLY A 380 18.11 -25.30 4.26
CA GLY A 380 19.42 -25.26 4.89
C GLY A 380 20.35 -24.35 4.11
N SER A 381 20.17 -23.04 4.27
CA SER A 381 21.24 -22.08 4.07
C SER A 381 22.05 -22.06 5.35
N GLU A 382 23.09 -22.90 5.41
CA GLU A 382 24.15 -22.76 6.40
C GLU A 382 24.63 -21.30 6.38
N ALA A 383 24.25 -20.54 7.39
CA ALA A 383 24.68 -19.15 7.57
C ALA A 383 26.13 -19.11 8.06
N GLY A 384 27.07 -19.52 7.19
CA GLY A 384 28.51 -19.36 7.36
C GLY A 384 29.06 -18.06 6.78
N GLY A 385 28.21 -17.11 6.40
CA GLY A 385 28.60 -15.83 5.80
C GLY A 385 28.79 -14.72 6.84
N SER A 386 29.87 -13.94 6.71
CA SER A 386 30.15 -12.78 7.58
C SER A 386 28.93 -11.86 7.69
N ILE A 387 28.66 -11.34 8.89
CA ILE A 387 27.61 -10.35 9.15
C ILE A 387 27.85 -9.12 8.25
N SER A 388 27.16 -9.08 7.13
CA SER A 388 27.16 -7.93 6.25
C SER A 388 26.21 -6.87 6.81
N ASN A 389 26.79 -5.77 7.30
CA ASN A 389 26.04 -4.62 7.84
C ASN A 389 25.82 -3.51 6.80
N SER A 390 26.25 -3.69 5.54
CA SER A 390 26.17 -2.66 4.48
C SER A 390 25.24 -3.09 3.35
N PHE A 391 24.39 -2.17 2.87
CA PHE A 391 23.54 -2.40 1.70
C PHE A 391 24.30 -2.81 0.45
N SER A 392 25.54 -2.34 0.28
CA SER A 392 26.38 -2.71 -0.87
C SER A 392 26.54 -4.22 -0.97
N ASP A 393 26.83 -4.86 0.15
CA ASP A 393 27.06 -6.30 0.24
C ASP A 393 25.73 -7.08 0.17
N ILE A 394 24.65 -6.53 0.73
CA ILE A 394 23.29 -7.10 0.66
C ILE A 394 22.84 -7.22 -0.80
N PHE A 395 23.17 -6.24 -1.65
CA PHE A 395 22.68 -6.18 -3.02
C PHE A 395 23.67 -6.68 -4.09
N ARG A 396 24.88 -7.12 -3.72
CA ARG A 396 25.97 -7.48 -4.67
C ARG A 396 25.52 -8.43 -5.80
N SER A 397 24.78 -9.48 -5.48
CA SER A 397 24.30 -10.50 -6.43
C SER A 397 22.80 -10.41 -6.74
N ASP A 398 22.11 -9.46 -6.12
CA ASP A 398 20.65 -9.53 -5.97
C ASP A 398 19.91 -8.54 -6.87
N ASN A 399 20.67 -7.70 -7.58
CA ASN A 399 20.15 -6.80 -8.60
C ASN A 399 19.70 -7.60 -9.83
N LEU A 400 18.53 -7.25 -10.38
CA LEU A 400 18.01 -7.89 -11.61
C LEU A 400 18.81 -7.50 -12.86
N VAL A 401 19.58 -6.42 -12.77
CA VAL A 401 20.52 -5.95 -13.79
C VAL A 401 21.85 -5.66 -13.11
N GLN A 402 22.93 -6.20 -13.66
CA GLN A 402 24.28 -5.88 -13.23
C GLN A 402 24.70 -4.53 -13.81
N MET A 403 25.17 -3.66 -12.94
CA MET A 403 25.49 -2.28 -13.27
C MET A 403 26.98 -2.03 -13.12
N PRO A 404 27.63 -1.34 -14.08
CA PRO A 404 29.00 -0.90 -13.87
C PRO A 404 29.09 0.07 -12.69
N PRO A 405 30.25 0.19 -12.03
CA PRO A 405 30.52 1.23 -11.04
C PRO A 405 30.21 2.63 -11.58
N LEU A 406 29.87 3.57 -10.69
CA LEU A 406 29.55 4.95 -11.07
C LEU A 406 30.71 5.66 -11.80
N CYS A 407 31.96 5.29 -11.52
CA CYS A 407 33.15 5.84 -12.16
C CYS A 407 33.45 5.27 -13.56
N GLU A 408 32.76 4.20 -13.96
CA GLU A 408 32.95 3.55 -15.26
C GLU A 408 31.78 3.90 -16.20
N PRO A 409 32.01 3.98 -17.52
CA PRO A 409 30.92 4.25 -18.47
C PRO A 409 29.87 3.12 -18.45
N VAL A 410 28.62 3.49 -18.76
CA VAL A 410 27.57 2.50 -19.03
C VAL A 410 27.83 1.75 -20.34
N GLY A 411 27.19 0.59 -20.52
CA GLY A 411 27.29 -0.21 -21.74
C GLY A 411 26.74 0.49 -22.97
N SER A 412 27.19 0.06 -24.16
CA SER A 412 26.76 0.63 -25.45
C SER A 412 25.29 0.35 -25.82
N ASP A 413 24.66 -0.60 -25.12
CA ASP A 413 23.25 -0.98 -25.23
C ASP A 413 22.30 -0.01 -24.49
N TRP A 414 22.84 0.96 -23.76
CA TRP A 414 22.07 1.95 -23.01
C TRP A 414 21.64 3.12 -23.89
N ASN A 415 20.43 3.63 -23.64
CA ASN A 415 20.02 4.91 -24.20
C ASN A 415 20.60 6.04 -23.35
N MET A 416 21.15 7.06 -24.00
CA MET A 416 21.76 8.20 -23.33
C MET A 416 21.10 9.50 -23.79
N LEU A 417 20.71 10.32 -22.83
CA LEU A 417 20.16 11.65 -23.03
C LEU A 417 21.04 12.65 -22.28
N GLU A 418 21.49 13.70 -22.94
CA GLU A 418 22.22 14.81 -22.30
C GLU A 418 21.53 16.12 -22.65
N GLY A 419 21.23 16.93 -21.64
CA GLY A 419 20.41 18.13 -21.84
C GLY A 419 20.18 18.94 -20.58
N TYR A 420 19.19 19.82 -20.65
CA TYR A 420 18.72 20.61 -19.52
C TYR A 420 17.34 20.11 -19.10
N PHE A 421 17.23 19.58 -17.89
CA PHE A 421 16.00 19.03 -17.37
C PHE A 421 15.33 19.99 -16.38
N VAL A 422 14.01 19.91 -16.28
CA VAL A 422 13.23 20.50 -15.19
C VAL A 422 13.28 19.59 -13.97
N TYR A 423 13.09 18.29 -14.17
CA TYR A 423 13.27 17.26 -13.15
C TYR A 423 13.45 15.89 -13.80
N VAL A 424 13.96 14.95 -12.99
CA VAL A 424 13.97 13.51 -13.26
C VAL A 424 13.36 12.80 -12.05
N CYS A 425 12.52 11.81 -12.28
CA CYS A 425 11.91 11.00 -11.23
C CYS A 425 11.91 9.53 -11.67
N LEU A 426 12.42 8.66 -10.82
CA LEU A 426 12.27 7.21 -10.92
C LEU A 426 11.25 6.80 -9.89
N THR A 427 10.18 6.11 -10.29
CA THR A 427 9.13 5.68 -9.37
C THR A 427 8.81 4.20 -9.55
N SER A 428 8.48 3.55 -8.44
CA SER A 428 7.99 2.17 -8.38
C SER A 428 6.51 2.09 -8.02
N LEU A 429 5.93 3.16 -7.47
CA LEU A 429 4.57 3.16 -6.94
C LEU A 429 3.64 4.07 -7.74
N SER A 430 2.34 3.84 -7.55
CA SER A 430 1.30 4.61 -8.22
C SER A 430 1.11 6.00 -7.62
N HIS A 431 1.44 6.16 -6.34
CA HIS A 431 1.33 7.42 -5.62
C HIS A 431 2.69 7.83 -5.05
N LEU A 432 3.03 9.11 -5.19
CA LEU A 432 4.16 9.75 -4.49
C LEU A 432 3.73 10.36 -3.14
N GLY A 433 2.42 10.34 -2.88
CA GLY A 433 1.78 10.85 -1.69
C GLY A 433 0.29 10.60 -1.73
N SER A 434 -0.41 10.80 -0.60
CA SER A 434 -1.83 10.46 -0.50
C SER A 434 -2.75 11.29 -1.40
N ASP A 435 -2.28 12.44 -1.86
CA ASP A 435 -2.91 13.42 -2.76
C ASP A 435 -2.08 13.63 -4.04
N VAL A 436 -1.11 12.74 -4.29
CA VAL A 436 -0.21 12.80 -5.45
C VAL A 436 -0.30 11.47 -6.23
N PRO A 437 -1.46 11.17 -6.87
CA PRO A 437 -1.56 10.04 -7.78
C PRO A 437 -0.73 10.34 -9.03
N TYR A 438 0.35 9.56 -9.24
CA TYR A 438 1.38 9.89 -10.22
C TYR A 438 1.38 8.90 -11.39
N LEU A 439 1.49 7.59 -11.12
CA LEU A 439 1.46 6.56 -12.16
C LEU A 439 0.48 5.44 -11.82
N PRO A 440 -0.82 5.61 -12.11
CA PRO A 440 -1.86 4.63 -11.77
C PRO A 440 -1.58 3.19 -12.24
N CYS A 441 -0.80 3.01 -13.32
CA CYS A 441 -0.42 1.70 -13.84
C CYS A 441 0.60 0.93 -12.98
N ALA A 442 1.37 1.60 -12.11
CA ALA A 442 2.45 0.96 -11.37
C ALA A 442 1.93 -0.07 -10.35
N ARG A 443 2.51 -1.26 -10.37
CA ARG A 443 2.25 -2.33 -9.38
C ARG A 443 3.28 -2.27 -8.25
N LEU A 444 2.93 -2.83 -7.10
CA LEU A 444 3.87 -2.88 -5.95
C LEU A 444 5.09 -3.77 -6.22
N ASP A 445 4.99 -4.72 -7.15
CA ASP A 445 5.95 -5.79 -7.35
C ASP A 445 6.61 -5.81 -8.72
N ASP A 446 6.41 -4.77 -9.53
CA ASP A 446 7.04 -4.62 -10.85
C ASP A 446 8.55 -4.88 -10.73
N ASP A 447 9.10 -5.60 -11.71
CA ASP A 447 10.52 -5.93 -11.80
C ASP A 447 11.32 -4.86 -12.59
N PHE A 448 10.69 -3.72 -12.83
CA PHE A 448 11.23 -2.54 -13.49
C PHE A 448 10.75 -1.26 -12.79
N LEU A 449 11.26 -0.12 -13.23
CA LEU A 449 10.95 1.22 -12.72
C LEU A 449 10.34 2.08 -13.83
N TYR A 450 9.65 3.14 -13.46
CA TYR A 450 9.23 4.16 -14.41
C TYR A 450 10.13 5.39 -14.28
N LEU A 451 10.93 5.64 -15.32
CA LEU A 451 11.68 6.87 -15.50
C LEU A 451 10.74 7.93 -16.09
N THR A 452 10.51 9.01 -15.35
CA THR A 452 9.83 10.19 -15.84
C THR A 452 10.77 11.39 -15.83
N TYR A 453 10.71 12.21 -16.89
CA TYR A 453 11.51 13.42 -16.97
C TYR A 453 10.84 14.46 -17.86
N VAL A 454 11.24 15.71 -17.66
CA VAL A 454 10.82 16.85 -18.48
C VAL A 454 12.07 17.59 -18.96
N ASP A 455 12.29 17.57 -20.27
CA ASP A 455 13.37 18.34 -20.92
C ASP A 455 12.89 19.78 -21.20
N TRP A 456 13.72 20.76 -20.85
CA TRP A 456 13.45 22.17 -21.15
C TRP A 456 13.24 22.45 -22.63
N SER A 457 13.86 21.69 -23.54
CA SER A 457 13.66 21.86 -24.98
C SER A 457 12.20 21.65 -25.41
N ASN A 458 11.44 20.88 -24.62
CA ASN A 458 10.08 20.48 -24.95
C ASN A 458 9.01 21.31 -24.22
N VAL A 459 9.41 22.14 -23.25
CA VAL A 459 8.50 22.98 -22.46
C VAL A 459 8.23 24.30 -23.19
N LYS A 460 7.02 24.46 -23.72
CA LYS A 460 6.60 25.67 -24.45
C LYS A 460 6.46 26.90 -23.55
N SER A 461 5.92 26.73 -22.36
CA SER A 461 5.70 27.82 -21.40
C SER A 461 5.68 27.32 -19.95
N ARG A 462 6.00 28.21 -19.00
CA ARG A 462 5.85 27.91 -17.56
C ARG A 462 4.41 27.62 -17.16
N PHE A 463 3.43 28.15 -17.90
CA PHE A 463 2.01 27.92 -17.65
C PHE A 463 1.60 26.51 -18.04
N ASP A 464 2.13 25.97 -19.14
CA ASP A 464 1.87 24.58 -19.52
C ASP A 464 2.45 23.61 -18.50
N PHE A 465 3.67 23.89 -18.01
CA PHE A 465 4.26 23.12 -16.92
C PHE A 465 3.42 23.22 -15.63
N ALA A 466 2.95 24.42 -15.28
CA ALA A 466 2.08 24.62 -14.11
C ALA A 466 0.77 23.82 -14.22
N LYS A 467 0.13 23.83 -15.39
CA LYS A 467 -1.07 23.05 -15.66
C LYS A 467 -0.81 21.54 -15.56
N MET A 468 0.33 21.07 -16.08
CA MET A 468 0.75 19.67 -15.90
C MET A 468 0.87 19.33 -14.41
N MET A 469 1.57 20.14 -13.60
CA MET A 469 1.70 19.88 -12.16
C MET A 469 0.35 19.89 -11.42
N LEU A 470 -0.58 20.78 -11.78
CA LEU A 470 -1.93 20.80 -11.22
C LEU A 470 -2.75 19.56 -11.62
N GLY A 471 -2.51 19.03 -12.82
CA GLY A 471 -3.11 17.80 -13.34
C GLY A 471 -2.59 16.51 -12.71
N ILE A 472 -1.76 16.58 -11.66
CA ILE A 472 -1.34 15.38 -10.93
C ILE A 472 -2.54 14.76 -10.20
N ASN A 473 -3.35 15.57 -9.52
CA ASN A 473 -4.44 15.09 -8.67
C ASN A 473 -5.52 14.27 -9.40
N ASP A 474 -5.75 14.54 -10.69
CA ASP A 474 -6.67 13.80 -11.55
C ASP A 474 -5.96 12.96 -12.63
N CYS A 475 -4.63 12.84 -12.52
CA CYS A 475 -3.75 12.15 -13.47
C CYS A 475 -3.72 12.74 -14.90
N SER A 476 -4.35 13.90 -15.17
CA SER A 476 -4.30 14.55 -16.49
C SER A 476 -2.91 15.03 -16.91
N HIS A 477 -1.96 15.14 -15.97
CA HIS A 477 -0.55 15.39 -16.24
C HIS A 477 0.08 14.39 -17.23
N LEU A 478 -0.45 13.16 -17.28
CA LEU A 478 -0.01 12.10 -18.19
C LEU A 478 -0.36 12.36 -19.65
N THR A 479 -1.21 13.35 -19.94
CA THR A 479 -1.60 13.73 -21.31
C THR A 479 -0.61 14.68 -21.98
N TYR A 480 0.32 15.25 -21.22
CA TYR A 480 1.28 16.23 -21.73
C TYR A 480 2.46 15.54 -22.41
N SER A 481 2.65 15.79 -23.71
CA SER A 481 3.70 15.14 -24.51
C SER A 481 5.13 15.49 -24.11
N PHE A 482 5.36 16.57 -23.37
CA PHE A 482 6.70 16.92 -22.85
C PHE A 482 7.06 16.18 -21.55
N LEU A 483 6.09 15.51 -20.91
CA LEU A 483 6.36 14.56 -19.84
C LEU A 483 6.68 13.20 -20.48
N GLN A 484 7.96 12.84 -20.45
CA GLN A 484 8.38 11.53 -20.92
C GLN A 484 8.19 10.51 -19.80
N ILE A 485 7.72 9.32 -20.16
CA ILE A 485 7.51 8.19 -19.25
C ILE A 485 8.09 6.96 -19.94
N VAL A 486 9.12 6.37 -19.34
CA VAL A 486 9.85 5.24 -19.91
C VAL A 486 9.97 4.15 -18.85
N PRO A 487 9.41 2.96 -19.08
CA PRO A 487 9.70 1.78 -18.27
C PRO A 487 11.18 1.36 -18.46
N VAL A 488 11.92 1.28 -17.37
CA VAL A 488 13.37 1.02 -17.37
C VAL A 488 13.72 -0.10 -16.39
N ARG A 489 14.63 -0.98 -16.81
CA ARG A 489 15.21 -2.03 -15.96
C ARG A 489 16.32 -1.50 -15.06
N ALA A 490 16.98 -0.42 -15.50
CA ALA A 490 17.97 0.30 -14.71
C ALA A 490 18.15 1.71 -15.27
N CYS A 491 18.57 2.65 -14.42
CA CYS A 491 18.83 4.03 -14.82
C CYS A 491 19.99 4.61 -14.02
N ARG A 492 20.83 5.41 -14.68
CA ARG A 492 21.88 6.25 -14.09
C ARG A 492 21.61 7.70 -14.45
N VAL A 493 21.78 8.59 -13.47
CA VAL A 493 21.66 10.03 -13.65
C VAL A 493 22.92 10.70 -13.12
N GLU A 494 23.49 11.58 -13.93
CA GLU A 494 24.73 12.30 -13.67
C GLU A 494 24.47 13.80 -13.83
N PRO A 495 24.35 14.57 -12.74
CA PRO A 495 24.35 16.02 -12.80
C PRO A 495 25.65 16.54 -13.44
N LEU A 496 25.56 17.47 -14.40
CA LEU A 496 26.70 17.95 -15.19
C LEU A 496 26.98 19.44 -14.98
N GLY A 497 28.26 19.82 -14.93
CA GLY A 497 28.66 21.16 -14.52
C GLY A 497 28.18 21.45 -13.09
N ASN A 498 28.37 22.66 -12.58
CA ASN A 498 27.85 23.04 -11.24
C ASN A 498 26.31 23.13 -11.19
N SER A 499 25.61 22.36 -12.02
CA SER A 499 24.16 22.14 -11.98
C SER A 499 23.81 21.48 -10.66
N GLY A 500 23.34 22.30 -9.72
CA GLY A 500 22.81 21.84 -8.45
C GLY A 500 21.45 21.13 -8.62
N GLY A 501 20.60 21.29 -7.62
CA GLY A 501 19.33 20.59 -7.51
C GLY A 501 19.43 19.51 -6.45
N TYR A 502 18.43 19.47 -5.58
CA TYR A 502 18.38 18.44 -4.57
C TYR A 502 18.08 17.07 -5.19
N ILE A 503 18.48 16.03 -4.46
CA ILE A 503 18.14 14.64 -4.74
C ILE A 503 17.47 14.07 -3.50
N ALA A 504 16.37 13.36 -3.66
CA ALA A 504 15.67 12.69 -2.57
C ALA A 504 15.32 11.25 -2.94
N ILE A 505 15.53 10.32 -2.00
CA ILE A 505 15.14 8.91 -2.10
C ILE A 505 14.04 8.66 -1.07
N ASP A 506 12.86 8.25 -1.51
CA ASP A 506 11.65 8.09 -0.70
C ASP A 506 11.35 9.32 0.19
N GLY A 507 11.69 10.52 -0.31
CA GLY A 507 11.54 11.80 0.39
C GLY A 507 12.69 12.19 1.32
N GLU A 508 13.68 11.33 1.53
CA GLU A 508 14.87 11.63 2.34
C GLU A 508 15.98 12.25 1.46
N PRO A 509 16.54 13.41 1.84
CA PRO A 509 17.58 14.07 1.06
C PRO A 509 18.90 13.27 1.06
N ILE A 510 19.59 13.30 -0.07
CA ILE A 510 20.99 12.87 -0.20
C ILE A 510 21.88 14.03 -0.66
N THR A 511 23.18 13.80 -0.79
CA THR A 511 24.15 14.82 -1.21
C THR A 511 23.81 15.33 -2.62
N SER A 512 23.46 16.61 -2.72
CA SER A 512 23.11 17.26 -3.99
C SER A 512 24.29 17.23 -4.97
N GLY A 513 23.97 17.13 -6.27
CA GLY A 513 24.98 17.07 -7.33
C GLY A 513 25.64 15.70 -7.50
N SER A 514 25.34 14.73 -6.63
CA SER A 514 25.87 13.37 -6.74
C SER A 514 25.32 12.66 -7.98
N ALA A 515 26.18 11.91 -8.66
CA ALA A 515 25.71 10.87 -9.57
C ALA A 515 25.03 9.74 -8.78
N PHE A 516 24.01 9.12 -9.38
CA PHE A 516 23.34 7.97 -8.81
C PHE A 516 22.87 7.00 -9.90
N GLN A 517 22.67 5.74 -9.49
CA GLN A 517 22.04 4.73 -10.33
C GLN A 517 21.05 3.90 -9.51
N VAL A 518 19.98 3.45 -10.16
CA VAL A 518 18.89 2.68 -9.56
C VAL A 518 18.62 1.43 -10.38
N MET A 519 18.44 0.31 -9.68
CA MET A 519 18.06 -0.98 -10.25
C MET A 519 17.12 -1.73 -9.30
N PRO A 520 16.08 -2.40 -9.81
CA PRO A 520 15.27 -3.32 -9.03
C PRO A 520 16.08 -4.52 -8.54
N THR A 521 15.69 -5.03 -7.37
CA THR A 521 16.30 -6.23 -6.78
C THR A 521 15.32 -7.40 -6.78
N ARG A 522 15.83 -8.62 -6.57
CA ARG A 522 14.99 -9.80 -6.35
C ARG A 522 14.18 -9.72 -5.04
N HIS A 523 14.57 -8.85 -4.11
CA HIS A 523 13.93 -8.73 -2.80
C HIS A 523 12.58 -8.05 -2.89
N CYS A 524 11.60 -8.66 -2.23
CA CYS A 524 10.31 -8.04 -1.94
C CYS A 524 10.07 -8.05 -0.44
N ALA A 525 9.72 -6.89 0.13
CA ALA A 525 9.07 -6.85 1.43
C ALA A 525 7.62 -7.31 1.32
N THR A 526 7.02 -7.70 2.44
CA THR A 526 5.60 -8.09 2.49
C THR A 526 4.79 -6.98 3.14
N VAL A 527 3.81 -6.43 2.42
CA VAL A 527 2.89 -5.42 2.95
C VAL A 527 1.48 -5.98 3.08
N ILE A 528 0.73 -5.44 4.04
CA ILE A 528 -0.67 -5.80 4.25
C ILE A 528 -1.56 -5.02 3.28
N GLY A 529 -2.36 -5.76 2.53
CA GLY A 529 -3.41 -5.25 1.66
C GLY A 529 -4.63 -6.16 1.66
N ARG A 530 -5.39 -6.15 0.57
CA ARG A 530 -6.56 -7.02 0.33
C ARG A 530 -6.66 -7.43 -1.14
N ASN A 531 -7.50 -8.41 -1.41
CA ASN A 531 -7.95 -8.65 -2.77
C ASN A 531 -8.69 -7.41 -3.29
N ARG A 532 -8.53 -7.13 -4.58
CA ARG A 532 -9.19 -5.97 -5.20
C ARG A 532 -10.71 -6.06 -5.01
N ARG A 533 -11.30 -4.99 -4.47
CA ARG A 533 -12.76 -4.89 -4.30
C ARG A 533 -13.42 -4.80 -5.68
N CYS A 534 -14.13 -5.86 -6.08
CA CYS A 534 -15.07 -5.84 -7.21
C CYS A 534 -16.27 -4.94 -6.93
#